data_AF-A0A358U5G1-F1
#
_entry.id   AF-A0A358U5G1-F1
#
_cell.length_a   1.000
_cell.length_b   1.000
_cell.length_c   1.000
_cell.angle_alpha   90.00
_cell.angle_beta   90.00
_cell.angle_gamma   90.00
#
_symmetry.space_group_name_H-M   'P 1'
#
loop_
_entity.id
_entity.type
_entity.pdbx_description
1 polymer ?
#
loop_
_entity_poly.entity_id
_entity_poly.type
_entity_poly.pdbx_seq_one_letter_code
_entity_poly.pdbx_strand_id
1 'polypeptide(L)'
;MSVLPTVDSLSLLLPFTLLAPLVAMLLIVFLPKEEAKTIKLVAALGMFVSLVLSLYAFFTYQWAAGGMQFTLTIPWVPDLGV
;
A
#
# COMPACT_ATOMS: atom_id res chain seq x y z
N MET A 1 14.69 -17.79 -19.04
CA MET A 1 15.22 -16.56 -18.42
C MET A 1 14.04 -15.86 -17.78
N SER A 2 13.82 -16.10 -16.48
CA SER A 2 12.72 -15.51 -15.72
C SER A 2 12.92 -14.00 -15.66
N VAL A 3 12.15 -13.26 -16.44
CA VAL A 3 12.05 -11.81 -16.29
C VAL A 3 11.40 -11.61 -14.92
N LEU A 4 12.22 -11.42 -13.89
CA LEU A 4 11.75 -10.85 -12.64
C LEU A 4 11.01 -9.57 -13.06
N PRO A 5 9.73 -9.40 -12.73
CA PRO A 5 9.05 -8.14 -12.99
C PRO A 5 9.93 -7.08 -12.33
N THR A 6 10.54 -6.23 -13.16
CA THR A 6 11.33 -5.11 -12.67
C THR A 6 10.32 -4.20 -12.00
N VAL A 7 10.18 -4.38 -10.69
CA VAL A 7 9.27 -3.59 -9.89
C VAL A 7 9.84 -2.18 -9.91
N ASP A 8 9.26 -1.32 -10.74
CA ASP A 8 9.62 0.09 -10.74
C ASP A 8 9.31 0.62 -9.34
N SER A 9 10.24 1.38 -8.75
CA SER A 9 10.11 1.90 -7.38
C SER A 9 8.80 2.65 -7.15
N LEU A 10 8.21 3.21 -8.21
CA LEU A 10 6.91 3.89 -8.19
C LEU A 10 5.72 2.93 -8.14
N SER A 11 5.82 1.74 -8.73
CA SER A 11 4.76 0.71 -8.69
C SER A 11 4.52 0.16 -7.29
N LEU A 12 5.53 0.23 -6.40
CA LEU A 12 5.43 -0.17 -4.99
C LEU A 12 4.52 0.75 -4.17
N LEU A 13 4.22 1.96 -4.63
CA LEU A 13 3.36 2.88 -3.89
C LEU A 13 1.96 2.30 -3.64
N LEU A 14 1.42 1.51 -4.57
CA LEU A 14 0.09 0.90 -4.47
C LEU A 14 -0.02 -0.18 -3.38
N PRO A 15 0.84 -1.21 -3.32
CA PRO A 15 0.80 -2.15 -2.20
C PRO A 15 1.13 -1.46 -0.88
N PHE A 16 2.00 -0.44 -0.84
CA PHE A 16 2.29 0.26 0.41
C PHE A 16 1.11 1.07 0.94
N THR A 17 0.34 1.77 0.10
CA THR A 17 -0.89 2.45 0.54
C THR A 17 -1.94 1.47 1.02
N LEU A 18 -2.01 0.28 0.41
CA LEU A 18 -2.98 -0.75 0.76
C LEU A 18 -2.58 -1.54 2.03
N LEU A 19 -1.29 -1.75 2.26
CA LEU A 19 -0.75 -2.48 3.43
C LEU A 19 -0.52 -1.58 4.66
N ALA A 20 -0.33 -0.27 4.49
CA ALA A 20 -0.18 0.67 5.61
C ALA A 20 -1.30 0.58 6.67
N PRO A 21 -2.61 0.57 6.33
CA PRO A 21 -3.66 0.44 7.33
C PRO A 21 -3.73 -0.99 7.90
N LEU A 22 -3.30 -2.00 7.12
CA LEU A 22 -3.25 -3.39 7.56
C LEU A 22 -2.19 -3.59 8.65
N VAL A 23 -1.03 -2.95 8.52
CA VAL A 23 0.01 -2.94 9.56
C VAL A 23 -0.51 -2.27 10.83
N ALA A 24 -1.22 -1.15 10.70
CA ALA A 24 -1.82 -0.48 11.87
C ALA A 24 -2.87 -1.36 12.57
N MET A 25 -3.68 -2.10 11.81
CA MET A 25 -4.60 -3.10 12.36
C MET A 25 -3.85 -4.17 13.15
N LEU A 26 -2.77 -4.74 12.58
CA LEU A 26 -1.96 -5.75 13.26
C LEU A 26 -1.36 -5.22 14.56
N LEU A 27 -0.89 -3.97 14.58
CA LEU A 27 -0.38 -3.32 15.79
C LEU A 27 -1.47 -3.15 16.86
N ILE A 28 -2.71 -2.86 16.47
CA ILE A 28 -3.84 -2.72 17.40
C ILE A 28 -4.20 -4.05 18.06
N VAL A 29 -4.06 -5.19 17.37
CA VAL A 29 -4.37 -6.52 17.92
C VAL A 29 -3.52 -6.86 19.15
N PHE A 30 -2.28 -6.36 19.20
CA PHE A 30 -1.39 -6.57 20.35
C PHE A 30 -1.63 -5.55 21.49
N LEU A 31 -2.52 -4.57 21.33
CA LEU A 31 -2.77 -3.53 22.33
C LEU A 31 -3.86 -3.97 23.35
N PRO A 32 -3.64 -3.72 24.65
CA PRO A 32 -4.66 -3.96 25.67
C PRO A 32 -5.85 -3.00 25.50
N LYS A 33 -7.05 -3.57 25.54
CA LYS A 33 -8.36 -2.91 25.37
C LYS A 33 -8.71 -1.85 26.43
N GLU A 34 -7.92 -1.74 27.49
CA GLU A 34 -8.11 -0.77 28.57
C GLU A 34 -7.74 0.66 28.12
N GLU A 35 -6.81 0.80 27.18
CA GLU A 35 -6.32 2.10 26.70
C GLU A 35 -6.93 2.47 25.34
N ALA A 36 -8.23 2.75 25.35
CA ALA A 36 -8.97 3.15 24.14
C ALA A 36 -8.38 4.39 23.43
N LYS A 37 -7.67 5.27 24.16
CA LYS A 37 -6.95 6.41 23.57
C LYS A 37 -5.79 5.97 22.69
N THR A 38 -4.99 5.01 23.14
CA THR A 38 -3.82 4.51 22.41
C THR A 38 -4.25 3.76 21.16
N ILE A 39 -5.34 2.96 21.23
CA ILE A 39 -5.92 2.29 20.06
C ILE A 39 -6.37 3.31 19.00
N LYS A 40 -7.07 4.38 19.42
CA LYS A 40 -7.51 5.45 18.50
C LYS A 40 -6.31 6.18 17.89
N LEU A 41 -5.25 6.42 18.64
CA LEU A 41 -4.05 7.06 18.14
C LEU A 41 -3.34 6.19 17.09
N VAL A 42 -3.16 4.88 17.36
CA VAL A 42 -2.54 3.94 16.41
C VAL A 42 -3.37 3.81 15.14
N ALA A 43 -4.70 3.73 15.26
CA ALA A 43 -5.60 3.72 14.11
C ALA A 43 -5.49 5.00 13.28
N ALA A 44 -5.49 6.17 13.94
CA ALA A 44 -5.34 7.47 13.28
C ALA A 44 -3.99 7.59 12.57
N LEU A 45 -2.89 7.15 13.20
CA LEU A 45 -1.56 7.14 12.59
C LEU A 45 -1.50 6.20 11.38
N GLY A 46 -2.10 5.01 11.46
CA GLY A 46 -2.19 4.07 10.34
C GLY A 46 -2.90 4.63 9.12
N MET A 47 -4.05 5.26 9.34
CA MET A 47 -4.79 5.96 8.29
C MET A 47 -4.04 7.18 7.77
N PHE A 48 -3.37 7.93 8.64
CA PHE A 48 -2.59 9.11 8.27
C PHE A 48 -1.44 8.76 7.33
N VAL A 49 -0.71 7.66 7.61
CA VAL A 49 0.34 7.16 6.71
C VAL A 49 -0.23 6.85 5.32
N SER A 50 -1.38 6.16 5.27
CA SER A 50 -2.06 5.83 4.00
C SER A 50 -2.46 7.08 3.21
N LEU A 51 -2.93 8.12 3.91
CA LEU A 51 -3.27 9.41 3.32
C LEU A 51 -2.04 10.11 2.74
N VAL A 52 -0.93 10.16 3.48
CA VAL A 52 0.33 10.80 3.04
C VAL A 52 0.88 10.10 1.80
N LEU A 53 0.88 8.76 1.78
CA LEU A 53 1.31 8.02 0.59
C LEU A 53 0.38 8.26 -0.61
N SER A 54 -0.93 8.43 -0.38
CA SER A 54 -1.88 8.75 -1.45
C SER A 54 -1.64 10.15 -2.05
N LEU A 55 -1.32 11.13 -1.19
CA LEU A 55 -0.90 12.47 -1.66
C LEU A 55 0.42 12.41 -2.42
N TYR A 56 1.38 11.61 -1.95
CA TYR A 56 2.64 11.40 -2.67
C TYR A 56 2.42 10.81 -4.06
N ALA A 57 1.55 9.80 -4.17
CA ALA A 57 1.15 9.23 -5.46
C ALA A 57 0.52 10.28 -6.40
N PHE A 58 -0.29 11.18 -5.85
CA PHE A 58 -0.89 12.29 -6.62
C PHE A 58 0.17 13.27 -7.16
N PHE A 59 1.16 13.65 -6.35
CA PHE A 59 2.23 14.55 -6.80
C PHE A 59 3.20 13.90 -7.78
N THR A 60 3.45 12.60 -7.64
CA THR A 60 4.34 11.86 -8.55
C THR A 60 3.65 11.42 -9.85
N TYR A 61 2.33 11.58 -9.94
CA TYR A 61 1.57 11.22 -11.14
C TYR A 61 1.94 12.12 -12.32
N GLN A 62 2.41 11.50 -13.41
CA GLN A 62 2.82 12.21 -14.62
C GLN A 62 1.63 12.38 -15.57
N TRP A 63 0.94 13.51 -15.48
CA TRP A 63 -0.24 13.83 -16.30
C TRP A 63 -0.02 13.70 -17.82
N ALA A 64 1.21 13.92 -18.29
CA ALA A 64 1.57 13.86 -19.71
C ALA A 64 1.57 12.43 -20.29
N ALA A 65 1.88 11.41 -19.49
CA ALA A 65 1.93 10.03 -19.95
C ALA A 65 0.54 9.36 -19.96
N GLY A 66 -0.42 9.88 -19.17
CA GLY A 66 -1.76 9.31 -19.04
C GLY A 66 -1.76 7.85 -18.53
N GLY A 67 -2.94 7.27 -18.36
CA GLY A 67 -3.09 5.84 -18.02
C GLY A 67 -2.85 5.44 -16.56
N MET A 68 -2.91 4.13 -16.28
CA MET A 68 -2.67 3.55 -14.95
C MET A 68 -1.16 3.40 -14.67
N GLN A 69 -0.56 4.41 -14.05
CA GLN A 69 0.89 4.45 -13.79
C GLN A 69 1.34 3.66 -12.56
N PHE A 70 0.44 3.41 -11.62
CA PHE A 70 0.69 2.56 -10.47
C PHE A 70 0.04 1.20 -10.73
N THR A 71 0.68 0.35 -11.52
CA THR A 71 0.17 -1.00 -11.78
C THR A 71 1.17 -2.02 -11.29
N LEU A 72 0.71 -2.91 -10.41
CA LEU A 72 1.48 -4.06 -9.95
C LEU A 72 0.73 -5.33 -10.34
N THR A 73 1.26 -6.05 -11.34
CA THR A 73 0.68 -7.31 -11.79
C THR A 73 1.46 -8.45 -11.15
N ILE A 74 0.85 -9.07 -10.14
CA ILE A 74 1.37 -10.31 -9.52
C ILE A 74 0.55 -11.48 -10.06
N PRO A 75 1.10 -12.33 -10.93
CA PRO A 75 0.41 -13.54 -11.36
C PRO A 75 0.31 -14.51 -10.18
N TRP A 76 -0.92 -14.77 -9.70
CA TRP A 76 -1.17 -15.70 -8.59
C TRP A 76 -0.97 -17.17 -8.99
N VAL A 77 -1.12 -17.49 -10.28
CA VAL A 77 -0.85 -18.81 -10.86
C VAL A 77 -0.16 -18.60 -12.22
N PRO A 78 1.11 -18.99 -12.40
CA PRO A 78 1.84 -18.76 -13.65
C PRO A 78 1.33 -19.60 -14.84
N ASP A 79 0.67 -20.73 -14.58
CA ASP A 79 0.46 -21.80 -15.56
C ASP A 79 -0.99 -21.97 -16.05
N LEU A 80 -1.92 -21.09 -15.68
CA LEU A 80 -3.23 -21.08 -16.32
C LEU A 80 -3.14 -20.24 -17.59
N GLY A 81 -2.57 -20.84 -18.64
CA GLY A 81 -2.60 -20.33 -20.01
C GLY A 81 -3.98 -20.46 -20.65
N VAL A 82 -4.97 -19.74 -20.11
CA VAL A 82 -6.24 -19.42 -20.80
C VAL A 82 -6.44 -17.91 -20.86
#